data_AF-A0A662TJ38-F1
#
_entry.id   AF-A0A662TJ38-F1
#
_cell.length_a   1.000
_cell.length_b   1.000
_cell.length_c   1.000
_cell.angle_alpha   90.00
_cell.angle_beta   90.00
_cell.angle_gamma   90.00
#
_symmetry.space_group_name_H-M   'P 1'
#
loop_
_entity.id
_entity.type
_entity.pdbx_description
1 polymer ?
#
loop_
_entity_poly.entity_id
_entity_poly.type
_entity_poly.pdbx_seq_one_letter_code
_entity_poly.pdbx_strand_id
1 'polypeptide(L)'
;MPIYYLETKEKLIAAVVSVAGWVITFTVLTLLKVWFMHAIALGIFVALIPAAFVQHFNQRWVNNVEEKLPDFLFDLASLMGRGISFSKAWEILTHKNYGLLSVEVRRAYDRLSWGETVEDVLDEFVRKLRIPTGQAVGEVVKQVVIAGEKSYKSLIDFALSLRAMLYVEREARERTYGIMKLMYLCLGALYATAWVFIKNFYPTILEASGYFITPALSLEDLKVTFYLFALTSAIGYGFIVGELCYGDFRNGMKHLCAMVFLTFIVFYLMDVITWM
;
A
#
# COMPACT_ATOMS: atom_id res chain seq x y z
N MET A 1 2.09 17.43 -9.06
CA MET A 1 2.46 17.83 -7.69
C MET A 1 2.45 16.59 -6.81
N PRO A 2 3.52 16.30 -6.04
CA PRO A 2 3.52 15.16 -5.15
C PRO A 2 2.46 15.38 -4.05
N ILE A 3 1.56 14.40 -3.92
CA ILE A 3 0.32 14.42 -3.14
C ILE A 3 0.65 14.16 -1.66
N TYR A 4 1.48 15.02 -1.09
CA TYR A 4 1.81 15.04 0.34
C TYR A 4 1.28 16.32 1.03
N TYR A 5 0.32 16.99 0.36
CA TYR A 5 -0.42 18.14 0.89
C TYR A 5 -1.67 17.79 1.69
N LEU A 6 -1.92 16.50 1.96
CA LEU A 6 -3.00 16.11 2.86
C LEU A 6 -2.55 16.34 4.32
N GLU A 7 -2.66 17.60 4.76
CA GLU A 7 -2.89 18.00 6.16
C GLU A 7 -3.92 17.04 6.78
N THR A 8 -3.96 16.91 8.11
CA THR A 8 -4.94 16.09 8.85
C THR A 8 -6.37 16.22 8.31
N LYS A 9 -6.73 17.40 7.76
CA LYS A 9 -7.99 17.75 7.07
C LYS A 9 -8.29 16.95 5.81
N GLU A 10 -7.30 16.61 5.02
CA GLU A 10 -7.47 16.07 3.68
C GLU A 10 -7.57 14.53 3.75
N LYS A 11 -6.90 13.91 4.74
CA LYS A 11 -7.23 12.55 5.25
C LYS A 11 -8.64 12.50 5.85
N LEU A 12 -9.06 13.58 6.54
CA LEU A 12 -10.41 13.72 7.07
C LEU A 12 -11.45 13.84 5.95
N ILE A 13 -11.15 14.56 4.87
CA ILE A 13 -12.01 14.65 3.68
C ILE A 13 -12.08 13.30 2.97
N ALA A 14 -10.97 12.59 2.80
CA ALA A 14 -10.99 11.24 2.25
C ALA A 14 -11.81 10.28 3.12
N ALA A 15 -11.70 10.37 4.46
CA ALA A 15 -12.50 9.62 5.42
C ALA A 15 -13.99 10.00 5.38
N VAL A 16 -14.30 11.30 5.27
CA VAL A 16 -15.68 11.80 5.18
C VAL A 16 -16.32 11.42 3.85
N VAL A 17 -15.58 11.45 2.74
CA VAL A 17 -16.04 11.03 1.41
C VAL A 17 -16.23 9.51 1.36
N SER A 18 -15.37 8.74 2.01
CA SER A 18 -15.56 7.28 2.13
C SER A 18 -16.74 6.90 3.02
N VAL A 19 -16.95 7.61 4.14
CA VAL A 19 -18.11 7.42 5.01
C VAL A 19 -19.40 7.88 4.32
N ALA A 20 -19.39 9.03 3.63
CA ALA A 20 -20.54 9.50 2.85
C ALA A 20 -20.85 8.56 1.67
N GLY A 21 -19.83 8.06 0.98
CA GLY A 21 -19.97 7.04 -0.06
C GLY A 21 -20.54 5.73 0.50
N TRP A 22 -20.10 5.32 1.70
CA TRP A 22 -20.67 4.17 2.41
C TRP A 22 -22.14 4.36 2.70
N VAL A 23 -22.52 5.51 3.29
CA VAL A 23 -23.92 5.83 3.61
C VAL A 23 -24.77 5.85 2.34
N ILE A 24 -24.32 6.50 1.27
CA ILE A 24 -25.08 6.59 0.01
C ILE A 24 -25.23 5.22 -0.64
N THR A 25 -24.16 4.42 -0.71
CA THR A 25 -24.19 3.08 -1.31
C THR A 25 -25.07 2.13 -0.49
N PHE A 26 -24.97 2.19 0.85
CA PHE A 26 -25.81 1.43 1.77
C PHE A 26 -27.30 1.79 1.63
N THR A 27 -27.61 3.07 1.51
CA THR A 27 -28.99 3.58 1.37
C THR A 27 -29.59 3.23 0.01
N VAL A 28 -28.82 3.34 -1.07
CA VAL A 28 -29.28 3.04 -2.44
C VAL A 28 -29.48 1.53 -2.65
N LEU A 29 -28.62 0.69 -2.09
CA LEU A 29 -28.72 -0.77 -2.25
C LEU A 29 -29.83 -1.39 -1.39
N THR A 30 -30.09 -0.84 -0.20
CA THR A 30 -31.26 -1.22 0.61
C THR A 30 -32.57 -0.80 -0.06
N LEU A 31 -32.59 0.32 -0.79
CA LEU A 31 -33.73 0.77 -1.61
C LEU A 31 -33.95 -0.11 -2.87
N LEU A 32 -32.89 -0.67 -3.46
CA LEU A 32 -32.96 -1.50 -4.68
C LEU A 32 -33.30 -2.98 -4.42
N LYS A 33 -33.59 -3.40 -3.17
CA LYS A 33 -33.83 -4.81 -2.79
C LYS A 33 -32.72 -5.77 -3.25
N VAL A 34 -31.49 -5.30 -3.36
CA VAL A 34 -30.32 -6.20 -3.44
C VAL A 34 -30.19 -6.84 -2.06
N TRP A 35 -30.01 -8.16 -1.99
CA TRP A 35 -29.84 -8.89 -0.73
C TRP A 35 -28.94 -8.11 0.24
N PHE A 36 -29.43 -7.86 1.46
CA PHE A 36 -28.81 -7.01 2.49
C PHE A 36 -27.29 -7.23 2.65
N MET A 37 -26.84 -8.47 2.44
CA MET A 37 -25.44 -8.88 2.58
C MET A 37 -24.52 -8.37 1.46
N HIS A 38 -25.02 -8.35 0.23
CA HIS A 38 -24.31 -7.80 -0.93
C HIS A 38 -24.10 -6.28 -0.77
N ALA A 39 -25.06 -5.59 -0.13
CA ALA A 39 -24.94 -4.17 0.20
C ALA A 39 -23.84 -3.87 1.22
N ILE A 40 -23.62 -4.77 2.20
CA ILE A 40 -22.56 -4.62 3.21
C ILE A 40 -21.18 -4.73 2.57
N ALA A 41 -20.93 -5.75 1.72
CA ALA A 41 -19.63 -5.91 1.07
C ALA A 41 -19.31 -4.75 0.11
N LEU A 42 -20.31 -4.27 -0.63
CA LEU A 42 -20.15 -3.11 -1.52
C LEU A 42 -19.93 -1.82 -0.73
N GLY A 43 -20.59 -1.65 0.42
CA GLY A 43 -20.33 -0.56 1.34
C GLY A 43 -18.88 -0.57 1.82
N ILE A 44 -18.40 -1.70 2.36
CA ILE A 44 -17.00 -1.87 2.80
C ILE A 44 -16.04 -1.54 1.65
N PHE A 45 -16.32 -2.01 0.45
CA PHE A 45 -15.51 -1.72 -0.74
C PHE A 45 -15.45 -0.21 -1.04
N VAL A 46 -16.58 0.48 -1.09
CA VAL A 46 -16.63 1.94 -1.36
C VAL A 46 -15.93 2.75 -0.26
N ALA A 47 -16.03 2.33 1.00
CA ALA A 47 -15.36 2.99 2.11
C ALA A 47 -13.83 2.86 2.04
N LEU A 48 -13.31 1.72 1.56
CA LEU A 48 -11.87 1.47 1.54
C LEU A 48 -11.15 2.00 0.28
N ILE A 49 -11.85 2.24 -0.84
CA ILE A 49 -11.23 2.73 -2.10
C ILE A 49 -10.44 4.03 -1.90
N PRO A 50 -11.00 5.12 -1.32
CA PRO A 50 -10.26 6.39 -1.22
C PRO A 50 -9.00 6.24 -0.38
N ALA A 51 -9.12 5.47 0.69
CA ALA A 51 -8.05 5.26 1.63
C ALA A 51 -6.94 4.36 1.02
N ALA A 52 -7.30 3.33 0.25
CA ALA A 52 -6.35 2.50 -0.51
C ALA A 52 -5.65 3.30 -1.63
N PHE A 53 -6.35 4.24 -2.27
CA PHE A 53 -5.78 5.10 -3.31
C PHE A 53 -4.71 6.02 -2.72
N VAL A 54 -5.03 6.75 -1.64
CA VAL A 54 -4.08 7.64 -0.95
C VAL A 54 -2.82 6.88 -0.53
N GLN A 55 -2.99 5.70 0.07
CA GLN A 55 -1.89 4.81 0.45
C GLN A 55 -0.98 4.46 -0.74
N HIS A 56 -1.57 4.12 -1.88
CA HIS A 56 -0.84 3.69 -3.07
C HIS A 56 0.05 4.79 -3.64
N PHE A 57 -0.46 6.02 -3.76
CA PHE A 57 0.34 7.15 -4.26
C PHE A 57 1.47 7.51 -3.31
N ASN A 58 1.21 7.48 -2.00
CA ASN A 58 2.25 7.77 -1.00
C ASN A 58 3.37 6.73 -1.05
N GLN A 59 3.03 5.43 -1.07
CA GLN A 59 4.03 4.38 -1.16
C GLN A 59 4.83 4.45 -2.47
N ARG A 60 4.18 4.83 -3.58
CA ARG A 60 4.87 5.02 -4.86
C ARG A 60 5.89 6.15 -4.77
N TRP A 61 5.53 7.30 -4.18
CA TRP A 61 6.48 8.40 -3.96
C TRP A 61 7.70 7.94 -3.14
N VAL A 62 7.46 7.35 -1.96
CA VAL A 62 8.53 6.87 -1.06
C VAL A 62 9.47 5.91 -1.80
N ASN A 63 8.92 4.88 -2.46
CA ASN A 63 9.73 3.89 -3.17
C ASN A 63 10.59 4.51 -4.29
N ASN A 64 10.04 5.47 -5.05
CA ASN A 64 10.77 6.11 -6.15
C ASN A 64 11.89 7.02 -5.64
N VAL A 65 11.65 7.71 -4.52
CA VAL A 65 12.66 8.55 -3.86
C VAL A 65 13.76 7.69 -3.27
N GLU A 66 13.42 6.67 -2.48
CA GLU A 66 14.38 5.76 -1.85
C GLU A 66 15.23 5.01 -2.88
N GLU A 67 14.64 4.60 -4.00
CA GLU A 67 15.38 3.93 -5.08
C GLU A 67 16.49 4.80 -5.69
N LYS A 68 16.27 6.11 -5.81
CA LYS A 68 17.23 7.05 -6.45
C LYS A 68 18.11 7.81 -5.46
N LEU A 69 17.80 7.71 -4.17
CA LEU A 69 18.55 8.40 -3.13
C LEU A 69 20.00 7.91 -3.00
N PRO A 70 20.33 6.61 -3.03
CA PRO A 70 21.73 6.16 -2.99
C PRO A 70 22.54 6.68 -4.16
N ASP A 71 21.96 6.71 -5.37
CA ASP A 71 22.62 7.23 -6.56
C ASP A 71 22.96 8.72 -6.39
N PHE A 72 22.00 9.52 -5.89
CA PHE A 72 22.21 10.94 -5.58
C PHE A 72 23.33 11.14 -4.55
N LEU A 73 23.30 10.40 -3.44
CA LEU A 73 24.30 10.52 -2.38
C LEU A 73 25.69 10.10 -2.87
N PHE A 74 25.77 9.03 -3.67
CA PHE A 74 27.02 8.57 -4.27
C PHE A 74 27.60 9.62 -5.22
N ASP A 75 26.78 10.22 -6.09
CA ASP A 75 27.23 11.28 -7.00
C ASP A 75 27.69 12.53 -6.24
N LEU A 76 26.96 12.94 -5.20
CA LEU A 76 27.31 14.05 -4.32
C LEU A 76 28.66 13.81 -3.65
N ALA A 77 28.83 12.64 -3.03
CA ALA A 77 30.07 12.25 -2.39
C ALA A 77 31.25 12.19 -3.38
N SER A 78 31.01 11.71 -4.59
CA SER A 78 32.00 11.62 -5.66
C SER A 78 32.44 12.99 -6.19
N LEU A 79 31.52 13.98 -6.24
CA LEU A 79 31.86 15.36 -6.59
C LEU A 79 32.66 16.02 -5.46
N MET A 80 32.22 15.88 -4.22
CA MET A 80 32.92 16.42 -3.06
C MET A 80 34.31 15.79 -2.87
N GLY A 81 34.46 14.49 -3.11
CA GLY A 81 35.74 13.79 -3.09
C GLY A 81 36.72 14.23 -4.20
N ARG A 82 36.24 14.93 -5.23
CA ARG A 82 37.06 15.58 -6.26
C ARG A 82 37.46 17.02 -5.90
N GLY A 83 37.16 17.46 -4.67
CA GLY A 83 37.44 18.82 -4.21
C GLY A 83 36.42 19.86 -4.66
N ILE A 84 35.26 19.44 -5.18
CA ILE A 84 34.17 20.37 -5.55
C ILE A 84 33.42 20.77 -4.27
N SER A 85 33.20 22.07 -4.08
CA SER A 85 32.45 22.59 -2.93
C SER A 85 31.01 22.05 -2.92
N PHE A 86 30.43 21.88 -1.72
CA PHE A 86 29.08 21.33 -1.55
C PHE A 86 28.03 22.04 -2.41
N SER A 87 28.00 23.38 -2.40
CA SER A 87 27.03 24.16 -3.17
C SER A 87 27.19 23.95 -4.69
N LYS A 88 28.44 23.85 -5.18
CA LYS A 88 28.70 23.60 -6.60
C LYS A 88 28.42 22.15 -7.00
N ALA A 89 28.71 21.20 -6.11
CA ALA A 89 28.35 19.81 -6.30
C ALA A 89 26.82 19.67 -6.41
N TRP A 90 26.08 20.31 -5.50
CA TRP A 90 24.61 20.31 -5.53
C TRP A 90 24.05 20.92 -6.81
N GLU A 91 24.61 22.04 -7.29
CA GLU A 91 24.27 22.65 -8.59
C GLU A 91 24.40 21.64 -9.74
N ILE A 92 25.54 20.95 -9.84
CA ILE A 92 25.79 19.96 -10.90
C ILE A 92 24.76 18.83 -10.86
N LEU A 93 24.37 18.38 -9.66
CA LEU A 93 23.37 17.32 -9.49
C LEU A 93 21.97 17.73 -9.92
N THR A 94 21.63 19.03 -9.93
CA THR A 94 20.32 19.49 -10.42
C THR A 94 20.10 19.19 -11.91
N HIS A 95 21.19 19.07 -12.68
CA HIS A 95 21.15 18.73 -14.10
C HIS A 95 21.06 17.22 -14.35
N LYS A 96 21.27 16.38 -13.31
CA LYS A 96 21.13 14.93 -13.41
C LYS A 96 19.70 14.49 -13.05
N ASN A 97 19.24 13.44 -13.72
CA ASN A 97 17.89 12.92 -13.55
C ASN A 97 17.83 11.83 -12.46
N TYR A 98 17.17 12.14 -11.35
CA TYR A 98 16.87 11.25 -10.22
C TYR A 98 15.36 10.95 -10.12
N GLY A 99 14.62 11.13 -11.22
CA GLY A 99 13.18 10.92 -11.25
C GLY A 99 12.44 11.91 -10.35
N LEU A 100 11.62 11.38 -9.44
CA LEU A 100 10.82 12.19 -8.52
C LEU A 100 11.67 12.99 -7.51
N LEU A 101 12.88 12.51 -7.20
CA LEU A 101 13.83 13.18 -6.30
C LEU A 101 14.40 14.48 -6.91
N SER A 102 14.50 14.58 -8.24
CA SER A 102 15.06 15.77 -8.91
C SER A 102 14.31 17.07 -8.57
N VAL A 103 13.01 16.99 -8.29
CA VAL A 103 12.20 18.16 -7.91
C VAL A 103 12.65 18.73 -6.58
N GLU A 104 12.88 17.87 -5.58
CA GLU A 104 13.33 18.30 -4.26
C GLU A 104 14.81 18.68 -4.25
N VAL A 105 15.65 18.01 -5.05
CA VAL A 105 17.06 18.41 -5.25
C VAL A 105 17.17 19.81 -5.84
N ARG A 106 16.35 20.12 -6.85
CA ARG A 106 16.32 21.46 -7.47
C ARG A 106 15.78 22.53 -6.51
N ARG A 107 14.73 22.20 -5.74
CA ARG A 107 14.21 23.12 -4.72
C ARG A 107 15.23 23.42 -3.62
N ALA A 108 16.03 22.43 -3.22
CA ALA A 108 17.13 22.63 -2.28
C ALA A 108 18.23 23.53 -2.89
N TYR A 109 18.55 23.36 -4.18
CA TYR A 109 19.48 24.25 -4.87
C TYR A 109 18.99 25.70 -4.92
N ASP A 110 17.71 25.93 -5.23
CA ASP A 110 17.15 27.29 -5.31
C ASP A 110 17.38 28.04 -3.98
N ARG A 111 17.27 27.36 -2.85
CA ARG A 111 17.52 27.94 -1.52
C ARG A 111 18.99 28.17 -1.21
N LEU A 112 19.86 27.21 -1.55
CA LEU A 112 21.31 27.39 -1.46
C LEU A 112 21.75 28.60 -2.30
N SER A 113 21.15 28.77 -3.49
CA SER A 113 21.46 29.90 -4.38
C SER A 113 20.99 31.25 -3.83
N TRP A 114 20.01 31.24 -2.91
CA TRP A 114 19.50 32.42 -2.21
C TRP A 114 20.25 32.72 -0.91
N GLY A 115 21.31 31.95 -0.61
CA GLY A 115 22.19 32.18 0.54
C GLY A 115 21.67 31.60 1.87
N GLU A 116 20.66 30.71 1.85
CA GLU A 116 20.30 29.93 3.03
C GLU A 116 21.49 29.05 3.48
N THR A 117 21.59 28.78 4.79
CA THR A 117 22.65 27.93 5.33
C THR A 117 22.51 26.50 4.83
N VAL A 118 23.63 25.79 4.72
CA VAL A 118 23.61 24.39 4.26
C VAL A 118 22.83 23.52 5.23
N GLU A 119 22.95 23.78 6.54
CA GLU A 119 22.21 23.06 7.57
C GLU A 119 20.69 23.22 7.41
N ASP A 120 20.20 24.45 7.24
CA ASP A 120 18.77 24.73 7.11
C ASP A 120 18.17 24.10 5.83
N VAL A 121 18.91 24.18 4.72
CA VAL A 121 18.48 23.57 3.45
C VAL A 121 18.44 22.05 3.55
N LEU A 122 19.44 21.44 4.18
CA LEU A 122 19.47 19.99 4.38
C LEU A 122 18.33 19.53 5.29
N ASP A 123 18.05 20.26 6.37
CA ASP A 123 16.92 19.96 7.24
C ASP A 123 15.59 20.04 6.52
N GLU A 124 15.40 21.08 5.70
CA GLU A 124 14.18 21.18 4.92
C GLU A 124 14.09 20.13 3.81
N PHE A 125 15.21 19.79 3.16
CA PHE A 125 15.29 18.71 2.18
C PHE A 125 14.87 17.38 2.81
N VAL A 126 15.47 17.01 3.93
CA VAL A 126 15.16 15.78 4.69
C VAL A 126 13.69 15.77 5.15
N ARG A 127 13.21 16.88 5.70
CA ARG A 127 11.82 17.04 6.12
C ARG A 127 10.84 16.93 4.95
N LYS A 128 11.22 17.30 3.74
CA LYS A 128 10.38 17.21 2.53
C LYS A 128 10.44 15.85 1.86
N LEU A 129 11.55 15.11 1.94
CA LEU A 129 11.62 13.74 1.44
C LEU A 129 10.58 12.84 2.11
N ARG A 130 10.36 13.03 3.43
CA ARG A 130 9.34 12.31 4.23
C ARG A 130 9.41 10.78 4.07
N ILE A 131 10.62 10.27 3.89
CA ILE A 131 10.92 8.85 3.84
C ILE A 131 11.46 8.39 5.21
N PRO A 132 11.25 7.13 5.61
CA PRO A 132 11.77 6.58 6.88
C PRO A 132 13.28 6.79 7.03
N THR A 133 14.01 6.60 5.94
CA THR A 133 15.47 6.70 5.88
C THR A 133 15.99 8.15 5.80
N GLY A 134 15.08 9.14 5.70
CA GLY A 134 15.41 10.52 5.37
C GLY A 134 16.21 11.20 6.49
N GLN A 135 15.85 10.93 7.74
CA GLN A 135 16.56 11.47 8.90
C GLN A 135 17.99 10.94 8.98
N ALA A 136 18.19 9.62 8.78
CA ALA A 136 19.52 9.02 8.74
C ALA A 136 20.38 9.62 7.61
N VAL A 137 19.78 9.85 6.43
CA VAL A 137 20.46 10.50 5.30
C VAL A 137 20.83 11.94 5.64
N GLY A 138 19.93 12.69 6.28
CA GLY A 138 20.17 14.06 6.73
C GLY A 138 21.35 14.17 7.68
N GLU A 139 21.37 13.33 8.72
CA GLU A 139 22.43 13.28 9.71
C GLU A 139 23.79 12.96 9.07
N VAL A 140 23.86 11.96 8.19
CA VAL A 140 25.11 11.59 7.52
C VAL A 140 25.59 12.71 6.60
N VAL A 141 24.70 13.34 5.82
CA VAL A 141 25.08 14.45 4.94
C VAL A 141 25.55 15.66 5.76
N LYS A 142 24.89 16.00 6.87
CA LYS A 142 25.34 17.07 7.78
C LYS A 142 26.71 16.77 8.37
N GLN A 143 26.94 15.55 8.86
CA GLN A 143 28.25 15.14 9.36
C GLN A 143 29.36 15.30 8.32
N VAL A 144 29.04 15.04 7.05
CA VAL A 144 29.99 15.19 5.94
C VAL A 144 30.25 16.66 5.58
N VAL A 145 29.22 17.50 5.62
CA VAL A 145 29.35 18.95 5.42
C VAL A 145 30.18 19.59 6.52
N ILE A 146 29.92 19.24 7.79
CA ILE A 146 30.61 19.81 8.96
C ILE A 146 32.07 19.32 9.06
N ALA A 147 32.33 18.04 8.75
CA ALA A 147 33.66 17.45 8.89
C ALA A 147 34.61 17.72 7.69
N GLY A 148 34.12 18.31 6.60
CA GLY A 148 34.93 18.71 5.45
C GLY A 148 35.60 17.54 4.69
N GLU A 149 36.73 17.81 4.04
CA GLU A 149 37.42 16.94 3.07
C GLU A 149 37.75 15.51 3.55
N LYS A 150 37.75 15.22 4.86
CA LYS A 150 38.04 13.87 5.36
C LYS A 150 36.82 12.95 5.42
N SER A 151 35.61 13.48 5.17
CA SER A 151 34.35 12.78 5.45
C SER A 151 33.61 12.25 4.21
N TYR A 152 34.01 12.62 2.98
CA TYR A 152 33.31 12.16 1.77
C TYR A 152 33.33 10.62 1.61
N LYS A 153 34.36 9.93 2.11
CA LYS A 153 34.41 8.46 2.12
C LYS A 153 33.27 7.85 2.94
N SER A 154 32.94 8.45 4.08
CA SER A 154 31.81 8.02 4.91
C SER A 154 30.48 8.16 4.16
N LEU A 155 30.32 9.22 3.35
CA LEU A 155 29.13 9.39 2.51
C LEU A 155 29.04 8.33 1.39
N ILE A 156 30.18 7.97 0.78
CA ILE A 156 30.24 6.87 -0.21
C ILE A 156 29.86 5.54 0.43
N ASP A 157 30.46 5.21 1.59
CA ASP A 157 30.19 3.97 2.31
C ASP A 157 28.72 3.88 2.73
N PHE A 158 28.14 4.99 3.19
CA PHE A 158 26.73 5.09 3.51
C PHE A 158 25.83 4.91 2.27
N ALA A 159 26.15 5.54 1.14
CA ALA A 159 25.41 5.38 -0.10
C ALA A 159 25.45 3.93 -0.61
N LEU A 160 26.61 3.27 -0.53
CA LEU A 160 26.76 1.85 -0.87
C LEU A 160 25.98 0.94 0.08
N SER A 161 26.00 1.24 1.38
CA SER A 161 25.23 0.53 2.39
C SER A 161 23.72 0.64 2.13
N LEU A 162 23.22 1.85 1.86
CA LEU A 162 21.81 2.07 1.49
C LEU A 162 21.44 1.30 0.22
N ARG A 163 22.31 1.31 -0.79
CA ARG A 163 22.09 0.55 -2.03
C ARG A 163 22.00 -0.96 -1.76
N ALA A 164 22.86 -1.48 -0.91
CA ALA A 164 22.84 -2.89 -0.49
C ALA A 164 21.57 -3.23 0.29
N MET A 165 21.14 -2.38 1.22
CA MET A 165 19.88 -2.56 1.96
C MET A 165 18.68 -2.60 1.01
N LEU A 166 18.58 -1.65 0.07
CA LEU A 166 17.50 -1.61 -0.92
C LEU A 166 17.52 -2.82 -1.84
N TYR A 167 18.69 -3.37 -2.16
CA TYR A 167 18.81 -4.61 -2.92
C TYR A 167 18.24 -5.80 -2.14
N VAL A 168 18.61 -5.94 -0.86
CA VAL A 168 18.07 -6.98 0.03
C VAL A 168 16.55 -6.84 0.20
N GLU A 169 16.04 -5.63 0.36
CA GLU A 169 14.59 -5.38 0.43
C GLU A 169 13.85 -5.75 -0.85
N ARG A 170 14.46 -5.53 -2.02
CA ARG A 170 13.89 -5.96 -3.30
C ARG A 170 13.80 -7.48 -3.40
N GLU A 171 14.87 -8.19 -3.04
CA GLU A 171 14.86 -9.66 -3.00
C GLU A 171 13.83 -10.20 -1.99
N ALA A 172 13.73 -9.56 -0.81
CA ALA A 172 12.70 -9.89 0.17
C ALA A 172 11.29 -9.71 -0.42
N ARG A 173 11.05 -8.60 -1.13
CA ARG A 173 9.77 -8.30 -1.80
C ARG A 173 9.37 -9.37 -2.82
N GLU A 174 10.33 -9.95 -3.54
CA GLU A 174 10.07 -11.07 -4.45
C GLU A 174 9.55 -12.32 -3.73
N ARG A 175 10.17 -12.69 -2.60
CA ARG A 175 9.67 -13.79 -1.75
C ARG A 175 8.27 -13.50 -1.24
N THR A 176 8.02 -12.25 -0.91
CA THR A 176 6.74 -11.81 -0.40
C THR A 176 5.60 -11.91 -1.42
N TYR A 177 5.86 -11.72 -2.72
CA TYR A 177 4.85 -11.98 -3.75
C TYR A 177 4.33 -13.43 -3.71
N GLY A 178 5.16 -14.40 -3.28
CA GLY A 178 4.74 -15.78 -3.04
C GLY A 178 3.69 -15.89 -1.92
N ILE A 179 3.92 -15.21 -0.80
CA ILE A 179 2.99 -15.17 0.35
C ILE A 179 1.66 -14.53 -0.08
N MET A 180 1.71 -13.42 -0.82
CA MET A 180 0.52 -12.78 -1.37
C MET A 180 -0.31 -13.77 -2.19
N LYS A 181 0.29 -14.46 -3.17
CA LYS A 181 -0.39 -15.45 -4.01
C LYS A 181 -1.00 -16.58 -3.19
N LEU A 182 -0.30 -17.05 -2.16
CA LEU A 182 -0.80 -18.10 -1.26
C LEU A 182 -2.08 -17.66 -0.53
N MET A 183 -2.16 -16.42 -0.05
CA MET A 183 -3.36 -15.91 0.62
C MET A 183 -4.56 -15.82 -0.33
N TYR A 184 -4.34 -15.39 -1.58
CA TYR A 184 -5.38 -15.44 -2.62
C TYR A 184 -5.81 -16.88 -2.95
N LEU A 185 -4.86 -17.83 -2.97
CA LEU A 185 -5.16 -19.24 -3.18
C LEU A 185 -6.00 -19.83 -2.03
N CYS A 186 -5.68 -19.50 -0.78
CA CYS A 186 -6.46 -19.93 0.39
C CYS A 186 -7.91 -19.41 0.32
N LEU A 187 -8.09 -18.14 -0.07
CA LEU A 187 -9.41 -17.57 -0.28
C LEU A 187 -10.17 -18.25 -1.44
N GLY A 188 -9.47 -18.53 -2.54
CA GLY A 188 -10.03 -19.28 -3.67
C GLY A 188 -10.46 -20.71 -3.31
N ALA A 189 -9.66 -21.39 -2.50
CA ALA A 189 -10.00 -22.71 -1.97
C ALA A 189 -11.27 -22.65 -1.10
N LEU A 190 -11.45 -21.58 -0.31
CA LEU A 190 -12.67 -21.37 0.46
C LEU A 190 -13.91 -21.17 -0.43
N TYR A 191 -13.79 -20.46 -1.56
CA TYR A 191 -14.89 -20.36 -2.50
C TYR A 191 -15.22 -21.71 -3.15
N ALA A 192 -14.19 -22.48 -3.51
CA ALA A 192 -14.37 -23.80 -4.09
C ALA A 192 -15.06 -24.76 -3.11
N THR A 193 -14.71 -24.74 -1.82
CA THR A 193 -15.38 -25.55 -0.81
C THR A 193 -16.82 -25.11 -0.61
N ALA A 194 -17.10 -23.81 -0.55
CA ALA A 194 -18.48 -23.29 -0.48
C ALA A 194 -19.31 -23.76 -1.69
N TRP A 195 -18.75 -23.69 -2.91
CA TRP A 195 -19.40 -24.17 -4.13
C TRP A 195 -19.76 -25.66 -4.06
N VAL A 196 -18.77 -26.50 -3.76
CA VAL A 196 -18.97 -27.95 -3.68
C VAL A 196 -19.98 -28.30 -2.59
N PHE A 197 -19.94 -27.61 -1.46
CA PHE A 197 -20.86 -27.86 -0.35
C PHE A 197 -22.31 -27.52 -0.71
N ILE A 198 -22.54 -26.34 -1.29
CA ILE A 198 -23.88 -25.90 -1.70
C ILE A 198 -24.44 -26.79 -2.81
N LYS A 199 -23.62 -27.14 -3.81
CA LYS A 199 -24.09 -27.80 -5.04
C LYS A 199 -24.18 -29.32 -4.92
N ASN A 200 -23.27 -29.96 -4.17
CA ASN A 200 -23.20 -31.42 -4.09
C ASN A 200 -23.63 -31.96 -2.72
N PHE A 201 -23.22 -31.33 -1.62
CA PHE A 201 -23.51 -31.86 -0.27
C PHE A 201 -24.93 -31.53 0.19
N TYR A 202 -25.38 -30.29 0.02
CA TYR A 202 -26.71 -29.89 0.47
C TYR A 202 -27.86 -30.73 -0.11
N PRO A 203 -27.97 -30.97 -1.43
CA PRO A 203 -29.04 -31.81 -1.98
C PRO A 203 -28.91 -33.27 -1.52
N THR A 204 -27.68 -33.81 -1.44
CA THR A 204 -27.45 -35.18 -0.96
C THR A 204 -27.92 -35.37 0.48
N ILE A 205 -27.73 -34.36 1.35
CA ILE A 205 -28.23 -34.40 2.73
C ILE A 205 -29.75 -34.39 2.74
N LEU A 206 -30.40 -33.54 1.93
CA LEU A 206 -31.86 -33.51 1.81
C LEU A 206 -32.44 -34.86 1.36
N GLU A 207 -31.84 -35.49 0.36
CA GLU A 207 -32.28 -36.80 -0.13
C GLU A 207 -32.03 -37.93 0.89
N ALA A 208 -30.87 -37.92 1.55
CA ALA A 208 -30.50 -38.96 2.51
C ALA A 208 -31.24 -38.84 3.87
N SER A 209 -31.63 -37.63 4.25
CA SER A 209 -32.24 -37.35 5.54
C SER A 209 -33.73 -37.75 5.61
N GLY A 210 -34.36 -38.00 4.46
CA GLY A 210 -35.77 -38.36 4.35
C GLY A 210 -36.70 -37.26 4.88
N TYR A 211 -38.00 -37.36 4.57
CA TYR A 211 -39.01 -36.35 4.94
C TYR A 211 -39.12 -36.07 6.46
N PHE A 212 -38.43 -36.85 7.31
CA PHE A 212 -38.54 -36.81 8.77
C PHE A 212 -37.48 -35.96 9.46
N ILE A 213 -36.43 -35.53 8.75
CA ILE A 213 -35.41 -34.62 9.30
C ILE A 213 -35.51 -33.31 8.54
N THR A 214 -36.17 -32.32 9.13
CA THR A 214 -36.06 -30.94 8.65
C THR A 214 -34.60 -30.50 8.84
N PRO A 215 -33.86 -30.15 7.78
CA PRO A 215 -32.52 -29.63 7.94
C PRO A 215 -32.56 -28.41 8.86
N ALA A 216 -31.65 -28.36 9.84
CA ALA A 216 -31.61 -27.28 10.84
C ALA A 216 -31.29 -25.90 10.23
N LEU A 217 -30.81 -25.86 8.99
CA LEU A 217 -30.52 -24.65 8.23
C LEU A 217 -31.16 -24.74 6.84
N SER A 218 -31.86 -23.67 6.45
CA SER A 218 -32.32 -23.52 5.08
C SER A 218 -31.13 -23.32 4.13
N LEU A 219 -31.32 -23.60 2.84
CA LEU A 219 -30.29 -23.36 1.81
C LEU A 219 -29.84 -21.89 1.82
N GLU A 220 -30.77 -20.99 2.10
CA GLU A 220 -30.55 -19.56 2.16
C GLU A 220 -29.65 -19.18 3.35
N ASP A 221 -29.92 -19.73 4.54
CA ASP A 221 -29.10 -19.50 5.74
C ASP A 221 -27.68 -20.05 5.57
N LEU A 222 -27.54 -21.19 4.88
CA LEU A 222 -26.24 -21.79 4.60
C LEU A 222 -25.41 -20.92 3.65
N LYS A 223 -26.02 -20.43 2.56
CA LYS A 223 -25.38 -19.48 1.62
C LYS A 223 -24.92 -18.21 2.32
N VAL A 224 -25.80 -17.65 3.15
CA VAL A 224 -25.52 -16.49 4.01
C VAL A 224 -24.32 -16.75 4.92
N THR A 225 -24.28 -17.92 5.57
CA THR A 225 -23.20 -18.26 6.50
C THR A 225 -21.86 -18.38 5.77
N PHE A 226 -21.81 -19.07 4.63
CA PHE A 226 -20.60 -19.16 3.81
C PHE A 226 -20.15 -17.79 3.29
N TYR A 227 -21.09 -16.93 2.92
CA TYR A 227 -20.79 -15.57 2.48
C TYR A 227 -20.15 -14.73 3.59
N LEU A 228 -20.73 -14.73 4.80
CA LEU A 228 -20.18 -14.00 5.94
C LEU A 228 -18.80 -14.54 6.34
N PHE A 229 -18.63 -15.85 6.31
CA PHE A 229 -17.34 -16.48 6.58
C PHE A 229 -16.29 -16.06 5.54
N ALA A 230 -16.63 -16.13 4.25
CA ALA A 230 -15.72 -15.71 3.18
C ALA A 230 -15.41 -14.20 3.21
N LEU A 231 -16.38 -13.36 3.57
CA LEU A 231 -16.19 -11.92 3.70
C LEU A 231 -15.24 -11.58 4.84
N THR A 232 -15.43 -12.20 6.01
CA THR A 232 -14.56 -12.01 7.17
C THR A 232 -13.16 -12.55 6.92
N SER A 233 -13.02 -13.70 6.27
CA SER A 233 -11.73 -14.24 5.81
C SER A 233 -11.04 -13.32 4.79
N ALA A 234 -11.77 -12.77 3.81
CA ALA A 234 -11.21 -11.84 2.83
C ALA A 234 -10.65 -10.57 3.48
N ILE A 235 -11.34 -10.03 4.50
CA ILE A 235 -10.87 -8.89 5.28
C ILE A 235 -9.58 -9.27 6.05
N GLY A 236 -9.58 -10.41 6.73
CA GLY A 236 -8.43 -10.91 7.49
C GLY A 236 -7.21 -11.13 6.60
N TYR A 237 -7.37 -11.86 5.50
CA TYR A 237 -6.30 -12.12 4.54
C TYR A 237 -5.79 -10.84 3.88
N GLY A 238 -6.67 -9.87 3.58
CA GLY A 238 -6.27 -8.57 3.06
C GLY A 238 -5.31 -7.81 4.00
N PHE A 239 -5.59 -7.80 5.31
CA PHE A 239 -4.70 -7.20 6.31
C PHE A 239 -3.42 -7.99 6.52
N ILE A 240 -3.50 -9.33 6.58
CA ILE A 240 -2.34 -10.21 6.72
C ILE A 240 -1.37 -10.01 5.54
N VAL A 241 -1.90 -9.91 4.32
CA VAL A 241 -1.09 -9.58 3.14
C VAL A 241 -0.45 -8.21 3.29
N GLY A 242 -1.14 -7.22 3.86
CA GLY A 242 -0.57 -5.89 4.14
C GLY A 242 0.66 -5.93 5.02
N GLU A 243 0.50 -6.52 6.20
CA GLU A 243 1.54 -6.61 7.22
C GLU A 243 2.71 -7.48 6.73
N LEU A 244 2.43 -8.67 6.21
CA LEU A 244 3.47 -9.58 5.74
C LEU A 244 4.17 -9.05 4.49
N CYS A 245 3.48 -8.27 3.65
CA CYS A 245 4.06 -7.81 2.37
C CYS A 245 4.74 -6.47 2.37
N TYR A 246 4.29 -5.57 3.22
CA TYR A 246 4.74 -4.20 3.20
C TYR A 246 5.17 -3.71 4.59
N GLY A 247 5.13 -4.57 5.61
CA GLY A 247 5.50 -4.23 7.00
C GLY A 247 4.55 -3.25 7.68
N ASP A 248 3.40 -2.94 7.06
CA ASP A 248 2.38 -2.05 7.59
C ASP A 248 1.00 -2.50 7.12
N PHE A 249 0.10 -2.79 8.07
CA PHE A 249 -1.30 -3.14 7.84
C PHE A 249 -2.01 -2.18 6.88
N ARG A 250 -1.66 -0.89 6.89
CA ARG A 250 -2.29 0.14 6.05
C ARG A 250 -2.02 -0.12 4.56
N ASN A 251 -0.84 -0.63 4.23
CA ASN A 251 -0.48 -0.99 2.86
C ASN A 251 -1.28 -2.20 2.33
N GLY A 252 -1.94 -2.95 3.24
CA GLY A 252 -2.85 -4.06 2.92
C GLY A 252 -4.23 -3.64 2.41
N MET A 253 -4.63 -2.38 2.60
CA MET A 253 -5.98 -1.93 2.26
C MET A 253 -6.35 -2.14 0.79
N LYS A 254 -5.37 -2.03 -0.13
CA LYS A 254 -5.59 -2.32 -1.55
C LYS A 254 -5.93 -3.81 -1.80
N HIS A 255 -5.30 -4.71 -1.06
CA HIS A 255 -5.51 -6.15 -1.17
C HIS A 255 -6.80 -6.57 -0.49
N LEU A 256 -7.12 -5.94 0.64
CA LEU A 256 -8.42 -6.07 1.28
C LEU A 256 -9.55 -5.65 0.32
N CYS A 257 -9.44 -4.48 -0.34
CA CYS A 257 -10.42 -4.05 -1.33
C CYS A 257 -10.59 -5.10 -2.44
N ALA A 258 -9.47 -5.57 -2.99
CA ALA A 258 -9.48 -6.55 -4.07
C ALA A 258 -10.11 -7.88 -3.64
N MET A 259 -9.79 -8.39 -2.45
CA MET A 259 -10.33 -9.65 -1.93
C MET A 259 -11.82 -9.53 -1.58
N VAL A 260 -12.27 -8.43 -0.96
CA VAL A 260 -13.69 -8.18 -0.68
C VAL A 260 -14.49 -8.09 -1.97
N PHE A 261 -13.96 -7.38 -2.97
CA PHE A 261 -14.60 -7.28 -4.28
C PHE A 261 -14.67 -8.62 -5.00
N LEU A 262 -13.60 -9.43 -4.90
CA LEU A 262 -13.58 -10.78 -5.43
C LEU A 262 -14.64 -11.66 -4.76
N THR A 263 -14.75 -11.61 -3.42
CA THR A 263 -15.80 -12.34 -2.68
C THR A 263 -17.19 -11.94 -3.18
N PHE A 264 -17.44 -10.64 -3.37
CA PHE A 264 -18.72 -10.16 -3.90
C PHE A 264 -19.02 -10.74 -5.28
N ILE A 265 -18.07 -10.66 -6.22
CA ILE A 265 -18.27 -11.18 -7.58
C ILE A 265 -18.50 -12.68 -7.56
N VAL A 266 -17.68 -13.43 -6.84
CA VAL A 266 -17.76 -14.89 -6.79
C VAL A 266 -19.12 -15.32 -6.28
N PHE A 267 -19.56 -14.83 -5.12
CA PHE A 267 -20.85 -15.23 -4.56
C PHE A 267 -22.05 -14.74 -5.37
N TYR A 268 -21.95 -13.55 -5.98
CA TYR A 268 -22.96 -13.09 -6.93
C TYR A 268 -23.10 -14.05 -8.11
N LEU A 269 -21.98 -14.49 -8.70
CA LEU A 269 -21.99 -15.50 -9.76
C LEU A 269 -22.52 -16.85 -9.26
N MET A 270 -22.17 -17.27 -8.04
CA MET A 270 -22.71 -18.49 -7.44
C MET A 270 -24.23 -18.46 -7.35
N ASP A 271 -24.79 -17.36 -6.85
CA ASP A 271 -26.24 -17.23 -6.75
C ASP A 271 -26.90 -17.25 -8.13
N VAL A 272 -26.37 -16.52 -9.11
CA VAL A 272 -26.89 -16.54 -10.48
C VAL A 272 -26.87 -17.96 -11.08
N ILE A 273 -25.77 -18.70 -10.91
CA ILE A 273 -25.64 -20.05 -11.47
C ILE A 273 -26.53 -21.05 -10.72
N THR A 274 -26.75 -20.88 -9.42
CA THR A 274 -27.65 -21.79 -8.67
C THR A 274 -29.12 -21.64 -9.09
N TRP A 275 -29.48 -20.51 -9.73
CA TRP A 275 -30.83 -20.25 -10.26
C TRP A 275 -31.03 -20.73 -11.72
N MET A 276 -29.97 -21.17 -12.41
CA MET A 276 -30.03 -21.83 -13.73
C MET A 276 -30.01 -23.35 -13.58
#